data_AF-A0A951AGJ4-F1
#
_entry.id   AF-A0A951AGJ4-F1
#
_cell.length_a   1.000
_cell.length_b   1.000
_cell.length_c   1.000
_cell.angle_alpha   90.00
_cell.angle_beta   90.00
_cell.angle_gamma   90.00
#
_symmetry.space_group_name_H-M   'P 1'
#
loop_
_entity.id
_entity.type
_entity.pdbx_description
1 polymer ?
#
loop_
_entity_poly.entity_id
_entity_poly.type
_entity_poly.pdbx_seq_one_letter_code
_entity_poly.pdbx_strand_id
1 'polypeptide(L)'
;MSMFSTRKPEPQPSTPPPPPPPPAARPTVIQPNGATETSKSGGVLSRGVSIKGTVKFSEELVIDGEVEGTIESGGKLTIGEHALIRGDIRTKSVRVRGTVEGDVFASERCELQAGCTLKGDIEAPRLIVDENAAFLGSAKVTPKS
;
A
#
# COMPACT_ATOMS: atom_id res chain seq x y z
N MET A 1 -30.55 -48.24 66.87
CA MET A 1 -29.21 -48.17 66.23
C MET A 1 -29.39 -47.68 64.80
N SER A 2 -28.34 -47.05 64.24
CA SER A 2 -28.21 -46.76 62.79
C SER A 2 -27.84 -48.07 62.02
N MET A 3 -27.69 -48.15 60.69
CA MET A 3 -27.61 -47.16 59.58
C MET A 3 -28.01 -47.85 58.23
N PHE A 4 -27.61 -47.31 57.06
CA PHE A 4 -27.90 -47.78 55.67
C PHE A 4 -29.38 -47.57 55.22
N SER A 5 -29.78 -46.84 54.15
CA SER A 5 -29.13 -46.17 52.99
C SER A 5 -28.44 -47.12 51.99
N THR A 6 -28.61 -47.04 50.66
CA THR A 6 -29.12 -46.00 49.72
C THR A 6 -30.42 -46.47 48.97
N ARG A 7 -31.03 -45.89 47.91
CA ARG A 7 -30.71 -44.90 46.83
C ARG A 7 -31.91 -43.93 46.54
N LYS A 8 -32.08 -43.49 45.28
CA LYS A 8 -33.03 -42.49 44.73
C LYS A 8 -33.52 -42.95 43.33
N PRO A 9 -34.79 -42.76 42.92
CA PRO A 9 -35.24 -43.04 41.55
C PRO A 9 -34.63 -42.07 40.53
N GLU A 10 -34.25 -42.59 39.37
CA GLU A 10 -33.51 -41.86 38.33
C GLU A 10 -34.41 -41.60 37.11
N PRO A 11 -34.68 -40.34 36.72
CA PRO A 11 -35.51 -40.03 35.57
C PRO A 11 -34.78 -40.29 34.24
N GLN A 12 -35.56 -40.57 33.19
CA GLN A 12 -35.10 -41.09 31.90
C GLN A 12 -34.17 -40.11 31.14
N PRO A 13 -33.25 -40.61 30.30
CA PRO A 13 -32.29 -39.78 29.57
C PRO A 13 -32.99 -38.85 28.57
N SER A 14 -32.64 -37.56 28.64
CA SER A 14 -33.09 -36.53 27.70
C SER A 14 -32.56 -36.79 26.30
N THR A 15 -33.44 -36.90 25.30
CA THR A 15 -33.06 -37.03 23.89
C THR A 15 -32.32 -35.78 23.40
N PRO A 16 -31.28 -35.93 22.55
CA PRO A 16 -30.63 -34.78 21.91
C PRO A 16 -31.61 -34.04 20.99
N PRO A 17 -31.44 -32.72 20.80
CA PRO A 17 -32.27 -31.96 19.87
C PRO A 17 -32.03 -32.40 18.41
N PRO A 18 -33.04 -32.27 17.52
CA PRO A 18 -32.88 -32.58 16.10
C PRO A 18 -31.90 -31.60 15.42
N PRO A 19 -31.21 -32.03 14.35
CA PRO A 19 -30.37 -31.13 13.55
C PRO A 19 -31.22 -30.06 12.83
N PRO A 20 -30.65 -28.87 12.56
CA PRO A 20 -31.35 -27.83 11.80
C PRO A 20 -31.62 -28.28 10.35
N PRO A 21 -32.70 -27.78 9.71
CA PRO A 21 -33.04 -28.13 8.34
C PRO A 21 -31.99 -27.58 7.35
N PRO A 22 -31.74 -28.27 6.22
CA PRO A 22 -30.83 -27.80 5.19
C PRO A 22 -31.36 -26.50 4.56
N PRO A 23 -30.55 -25.45 4.39
CA PRO A 23 -30.95 -24.25 3.67
C PRO A 23 -31.30 -24.58 2.22
N ALA A 24 -32.54 -24.28 1.80
CA ALA A 24 -32.93 -24.35 0.40
C ALA A 24 -32.05 -23.42 -0.46
N ALA A 25 -31.79 -23.83 -1.69
CA ALA A 25 -30.73 -23.26 -2.53
C ALA A 25 -30.84 -21.74 -2.71
N ARG A 26 -29.82 -21.02 -2.22
CA ARG A 26 -29.44 -19.71 -2.74
C ARG A 26 -28.46 -19.94 -3.89
N PRO A 27 -28.49 -19.14 -4.97
CA PRO A 27 -27.57 -19.34 -6.09
C PRO A 27 -26.12 -19.22 -5.63
N THR A 28 -25.26 -20.12 -6.09
CA THR A 28 -23.84 -20.13 -5.78
C THR A 28 -23.16 -18.89 -6.34
N VAL A 29 -22.99 -17.86 -5.52
CA VAL A 29 -22.15 -16.71 -5.86
C VAL A 29 -20.70 -17.19 -5.87
N ILE A 30 -20.16 -17.41 -7.07
CA ILE A 30 -18.74 -17.69 -7.29
C ILE A 30 -17.99 -16.40 -6.97
N GLN A 31 -17.58 -16.22 -5.72
CA GLN A 31 -16.60 -15.20 -5.35
C GLN A 31 -15.20 -15.74 -5.70
N PRO A 32 -14.50 -15.19 -6.70
CA PRO A 32 -13.12 -15.56 -6.97
C PRO A 32 -12.23 -15.11 -5.82
N ASN A 33 -11.12 -15.83 -5.62
CA ASN A 33 -10.18 -15.64 -4.52
C ASN A 33 -9.59 -14.20 -4.50
N GLY A 34 -10.17 -13.32 -3.68
CA GLY A 34 -9.79 -11.90 -3.55
C GLY A 34 -8.73 -11.70 -2.48
N ALA A 35 -7.64 -11.03 -2.82
CA ALA A 35 -6.42 -10.97 -2.00
C ALA A 35 -6.62 -10.39 -0.59
N THR A 36 -5.84 -10.90 0.36
CA THR A 36 -5.65 -10.33 1.70
C THR A 36 -5.39 -8.83 1.62
N GLU A 37 -6.31 -8.02 2.14
CA GLU A 37 -6.12 -6.57 2.30
C GLU A 37 -5.03 -6.28 3.32
N THR A 38 -3.78 -6.29 2.84
CA THR A 38 -2.62 -5.83 3.61
C THR A 38 -2.83 -4.35 3.87
N SER A 39 -3.33 -4.04 5.07
CA SER A 39 -3.62 -2.68 5.54
C SER A 39 -2.31 -1.90 5.72
N LYS A 40 -1.71 -1.51 4.60
CA LYS A 40 -0.59 -0.58 4.57
C LYS A 40 -1.10 0.76 5.08
N SER A 41 -0.57 1.18 6.22
CA SER A 41 -0.74 2.52 6.77
C SER A 41 0.03 3.56 5.94
N GLY A 42 -0.29 3.66 4.65
CA GLY A 42 0.25 4.64 3.73
C GLY A 42 -0.62 5.89 3.67
N GLY A 43 0.01 7.06 3.56
CA GLY A 43 -0.71 8.29 3.25
C GLY A 43 -1.17 8.29 1.79
N VAL A 44 -2.30 8.93 1.50
CA VAL A 44 -2.76 9.21 0.13
C VAL A 44 -3.11 10.69 0.02
N LEU A 45 -2.42 11.42 -0.85
CA LEU A 45 -2.79 12.78 -1.25
C LEU A 45 -3.62 12.67 -2.52
N SER A 46 -4.93 12.84 -2.38
CA SER A 46 -5.88 12.79 -3.50
C SER A 46 -5.70 13.94 -4.48
N ARG A 47 -6.08 13.70 -5.73
CA ARG A 47 -6.16 14.72 -6.78
C ARG A 47 -7.00 15.92 -6.35
N GLY A 48 -6.51 17.12 -6.63
CA GLY A 48 -7.10 18.39 -6.16
C GLY A 48 -6.52 18.90 -4.83
N VAL A 49 -5.62 18.16 -4.19
CA VAL A 49 -4.76 18.68 -3.12
C VAL A 49 -3.47 19.24 -3.73
N SER A 50 -3.13 20.48 -3.39
CA SER A 50 -1.86 21.12 -3.74
C SER A 50 -1.11 21.52 -2.46
N ILE A 51 0.09 20.97 -2.24
CA ILE A 51 0.90 21.26 -1.05
C ILE A 51 2.06 22.18 -1.40
N LYS A 52 2.35 23.16 -0.54
CA LYS A 52 3.55 24.01 -0.63
C LYS A 52 4.40 23.91 0.64
N GLY A 53 5.71 23.69 0.50
CA GLY A 53 6.66 23.56 1.62
C GLY A 53 7.32 22.18 1.71
N THR A 54 7.52 21.68 2.93
CA THR A 54 8.23 20.40 3.16
C THR A 54 7.27 19.27 3.54
N VAL A 55 7.25 18.19 2.77
CA VAL A 55 6.44 16.98 3.02
C VAL A 55 7.30 15.91 3.65
N LYS A 56 6.85 15.34 4.79
CA LYS A 56 7.54 14.23 5.48
C LYS A 56 6.56 13.12 5.83
N PHE A 57 7.00 11.87 5.67
CA PHE A 57 6.21 10.65 5.94
C PHE A 57 7.13 9.49 6.34
N SER A 58 6.59 8.45 6.96
CA SER A 58 7.39 7.34 7.51
C SER A 58 7.44 6.10 6.61
N GLU A 59 6.28 5.50 6.30
CA GLU A 59 6.20 4.18 5.65
C GLU A 59 6.03 4.29 4.13
N GLU A 60 4.85 4.72 3.68
CA GLU A 60 4.52 4.86 2.26
C GLU A 60 3.61 6.08 2.06
N LEU A 61 3.82 6.80 0.95
CA LEU A 61 2.99 7.94 0.55
C LEU A 61 2.65 7.81 -0.93
N VAL A 62 1.36 7.87 -1.26
CA VAL A 62 0.85 7.99 -2.62
C VAL A 62 0.43 9.45 -2.84
N ILE A 63 0.79 10.03 -3.98
CA ILE A 63 0.46 11.41 -4.36
C ILE A 63 -0.18 11.40 -5.74
N ASP A 64 -1.41 11.88 -5.88
CA ASP A 64 -2.10 12.10 -7.17
C ASP A 64 -2.50 13.59 -7.37
N GLY A 65 -1.89 14.48 -6.58
CA GLY A 65 -2.06 15.93 -6.62
C GLY A 65 -0.75 16.68 -6.83
N GLU A 66 -0.73 17.97 -6.51
CA GLU A 66 0.44 18.84 -6.73
C GLU A 66 1.29 18.98 -5.45
N VAL A 67 2.61 19.04 -5.59
CA VAL A 67 3.53 19.37 -4.49
C VAL A 67 4.62 20.32 -4.99
N GLU A 68 4.80 21.43 -4.29
CA GLU A 68 5.81 22.45 -4.59
C GLU A 68 6.72 22.66 -3.36
N GLY A 69 7.97 22.23 -3.47
CA GLY A 69 8.95 22.25 -2.38
C GLY A 69 9.69 20.92 -2.24
N THR A 70 9.95 20.50 -1.00
CA THR A 70 10.87 19.39 -0.69
C THR A 70 10.13 18.20 -0.08
N ILE A 71 10.30 17.00 -0.62
CA ILE A 71 9.79 15.75 -0.04
C ILE A 71 10.94 15.01 0.64
N GLU A 72 10.85 14.71 1.95
CA GLU A 72 11.88 13.95 2.68
C GLU A 72 11.29 12.76 3.44
N SER A 73 11.76 11.53 3.15
CA SER A 73 11.30 10.31 3.84
C SER A 73 12.33 9.16 3.80
N GLY A 74 12.32 8.33 4.84
CA GLY A 74 12.96 7.01 4.85
C GLY A 74 12.13 5.88 4.24
N GLY A 75 10.91 6.19 3.75
CA GLY A 75 9.94 5.24 3.22
C GLY A 75 9.83 5.25 1.69
N LYS A 76 8.69 4.73 1.20
CA LYS A 76 8.38 4.60 -0.23
C LYS A 76 7.46 5.72 -0.74
N LEU A 77 7.91 6.45 -1.76
CA LEU A 77 7.07 7.42 -2.48
C LEU A 77 6.44 6.77 -3.72
N THR A 78 5.17 7.06 -3.99
CA THR A 78 4.47 6.69 -5.22
C THR A 78 3.76 7.90 -5.80
N ILE A 79 4.28 8.42 -6.90
CA ILE A 79 3.71 9.54 -7.65
C ILE A 79 2.75 8.92 -8.68
N GLY A 80 1.45 9.22 -8.53
CA GLY A 80 0.36 8.82 -9.42
C GLY A 80 0.41 9.53 -10.76
N GLU A 81 -0.47 9.14 -11.68
CA GLU A 81 -0.48 9.60 -13.07
C GLU A 81 -0.80 11.10 -13.19
N HIS A 82 -1.67 11.62 -12.33
CA HIS A 82 -2.10 13.02 -12.38
C HIS A 82 -1.28 13.95 -11.47
N ALA A 83 -0.28 13.42 -10.76
CA ALA A 83 0.55 14.22 -9.87
C ALA A 83 1.60 15.06 -10.61
N LEU A 84 1.85 16.25 -10.05
CA LEU A 84 2.86 17.20 -10.49
C LEU A 84 3.73 17.59 -9.29
N ILE A 85 4.97 17.12 -9.26
CA ILE A 85 5.94 17.46 -8.20
C ILE A 85 6.94 18.48 -8.73
N ARG A 86 7.20 19.54 -7.95
CA ARG A 86 8.16 20.61 -8.25
C ARG A 86 9.12 20.81 -7.09
N GLY A 87 10.41 20.55 -7.31
CA GLY A 87 11.48 20.62 -6.30
C GLY A 87 12.01 19.26 -5.83
N ASP A 88 12.90 19.29 -4.84
CA ASP A 88 13.68 18.14 -4.36
C ASP A 88 12.83 16.96 -3.83
N ILE A 89 13.16 15.75 -4.29
CA ILE A 89 12.59 14.50 -3.80
C ILE A 89 13.70 13.67 -3.15
N ARG A 90 13.63 13.42 -1.83
CA ARG A 90 14.56 12.59 -1.05
C ARG A 90 13.82 11.42 -0.41
N THR A 91 14.04 10.22 -0.92
CA THR A 91 13.32 9.01 -0.47
C THR A 91 14.26 7.81 -0.28
N LYS A 92 13.73 6.72 0.28
CA LYS A 92 14.38 5.40 0.22
C LYS A 92 14.11 4.74 -1.13
N SER A 93 12.84 4.65 -1.53
CA SER A 93 12.42 4.14 -2.84
C SER A 93 11.32 5.01 -3.44
N VAL A 94 11.40 5.33 -4.74
CA VAL A 94 10.42 6.17 -5.45
C VAL A 94 9.87 5.47 -6.69
N ARG A 95 8.56 5.61 -6.91
CA ARG A 95 7.85 5.28 -8.16
C ARG A 95 7.28 6.54 -8.79
N VAL A 96 7.51 6.73 -10.08
CA VAL A 96 7.05 7.90 -10.84
C VAL A 96 6.11 7.46 -11.96
N ARG A 97 4.82 7.87 -11.92
CA ARG A 97 3.85 7.69 -13.01
C ARG A 97 3.42 9.01 -13.66
N GLY A 98 3.38 10.10 -12.90
CA GLY A 98 3.00 11.44 -13.37
C GLY A 98 4.20 12.29 -13.80
N THR A 99 4.14 13.58 -13.50
CA THR A 99 5.15 14.57 -13.88
C THR A 99 5.99 15.03 -12.68
N VAL A 100 7.31 15.10 -12.87
CA VAL A 100 8.28 15.61 -11.88
C VAL A 100 9.18 16.65 -12.54
N GLU A 101 9.33 17.80 -11.91
CA GLU A 101 10.18 18.92 -12.32
C GLU A 101 11.08 19.31 -11.13
N GLY A 102 12.22 18.62 -10.99
CA GLY A 102 13.12 18.75 -9.84
C GLY A 102 14.00 17.50 -9.64
N ASP A 103 14.92 17.59 -8.68
CA ASP A 103 15.98 16.58 -8.49
C ASP A 103 15.54 15.43 -7.56
N VAL A 104 15.88 14.19 -7.95
CA VAL A 104 15.35 12.97 -7.35
C VAL A 104 16.47 12.10 -6.78
N PHE A 105 16.58 12.12 -5.44
CA PHE A 105 17.51 11.33 -4.64
C PHE A 105 16.78 10.12 -4.03
N ALA A 106 17.16 8.91 -4.47
CA ALA A 106 16.59 7.65 -3.98
C ALA A 106 17.67 6.77 -3.35
N SER A 107 17.55 6.45 -2.05
CA SER A 107 18.61 5.77 -1.29
C SER A 107 18.77 4.28 -1.63
N GLU A 108 17.79 3.65 -2.30
CA GLU A 108 17.84 2.25 -2.76
C GLU A 108 17.44 2.09 -4.23
N ARG A 109 16.34 2.73 -4.67
CA ARG A 109 15.74 2.44 -5.99
C ARG A 109 14.83 3.55 -6.50
N CYS A 110 15.04 3.97 -7.74
CA CYS A 110 14.14 4.81 -8.52
C CYS A 110 13.48 3.97 -9.62
N GLU A 111 12.15 4.06 -9.75
CA GLU A 111 11.35 3.42 -10.80
C GLU A 111 10.55 4.47 -11.56
N LEU A 112 10.93 4.73 -12.81
CA LEU A 112 10.13 5.51 -13.76
C LEU A 112 9.19 4.54 -14.48
N GLN A 113 7.88 4.79 -14.45
CA GLN A 113 6.85 3.94 -15.05
C GLN A 113 6.37 4.49 -16.39
N ALA A 114 5.69 3.65 -17.17
CA ALA A 114 5.19 4.00 -18.49
C ALA A 114 4.35 5.28 -18.48
N GLY A 115 4.62 6.19 -19.43
CA GLY A 115 3.95 7.47 -19.57
C GLY A 115 4.43 8.59 -18.63
N CYS A 116 5.29 8.31 -17.64
CA CYS A 116 5.77 9.35 -16.73
C CYS A 116 6.71 10.35 -17.42
N THR A 117 6.82 11.57 -16.88
CA THR A 117 7.77 12.59 -17.37
C THR A 117 8.58 13.16 -16.22
N LEU A 118 9.90 12.99 -16.23
CA LEU A 118 10.81 13.56 -15.25
C LEU A 118 11.79 14.53 -15.91
N LYS A 119 11.86 15.75 -15.38
CA LYS A 119 12.81 16.81 -15.76
C LYS A 119 13.63 17.20 -14.53
N GLY A 120 14.96 17.11 -14.60
CA GLY A 120 15.85 17.28 -13.45
C GLY A 120 16.79 16.09 -13.28
N ASP A 121 17.71 16.15 -12.32
CA ASP A 121 18.74 15.14 -12.14
C ASP A 121 18.28 14.00 -11.21
N ILE A 122 18.76 12.77 -11.45
CA ILE A 122 18.44 11.58 -10.63
C ILE A 122 19.73 11.03 -10.02
N GLU A 123 19.76 10.85 -8.69
CA GLU A 123 20.79 10.10 -7.99
C GLU A 123 20.19 8.89 -7.24
N ALA A 124 20.57 7.68 -7.66
CA ALA A 124 20.08 6.44 -7.06
C ALA A 124 21.09 5.28 -7.24
N PRO A 125 21.18 4.29 -6.34
CA PRO A 125 22.02 3.12 -6.55
C PRO A 125 21.40 2.09 -7.50
N ARG A 126 20.09 2.20 -7.79
CA ARG A 126 19.37 1.44 -8.81
C ARG A 126 18.34 2.34 -9.49
N LEU A 127 18.38 2.42 -10.81
CA LEU A 127 17.38 3.10 -11.64
C LEU A 127 16.75 2.07 -12.58
N ILE A 128 15.42 2.09 -12.69
CA ILE A 128 14.62 1.32 -13.64
C ILE A 128 13.73 2.28 -14.39
N VAL A 129 13.64 2.10 -15.70
CA VAL A 129 12.87 2.92 -16.62
C VAL A 129 12.01 1.98 -17.46
N ASP A 130 10.71 2.17 -17.37
CA ASP A 130 9.67 1.39 -18.05
C ASP A 130 9.40 1.96 -19.47
N GLU A 131 8.64 1.24 -20.29
CA GLU A 131 8.43 1.62 -21.70
C GLU A 131 7.58 2.90 -21.81
N ASN A 132 7.98 3.83 -22.68
CA ASN A 132 7.35 5.16 -22.84
C ASN A 132 7.49 6.11 -21.64
N ALA A 133 8.44 5.89 -20.72
CA ALA A 133 8.84 6.90 -19.74
C ALA A 133 9.75 7.96 -20.39
N ALA A 134 9.47 9.25 -20.15
CA ALA A 134 10.28 10.37 -20.63
C ALA A 134 11.19 10.91 -19.52
N PHE A 135 12.49 10.99 -19.78
CA PHE A 135 13.49 11.52 -18.84
C PHE A 135 14.36 12.60 -19.51
N LEU A 136 14.49 13.76 -18.87
CA LEU A 136 15.24 14.93 -19.33
C LEU A 136 16.12 15.48 -18.20
N GLY A 137 17.36 14.97 -18.12
CA GLY A 137 18.35 15.40 -17.13
C GLY A 137 19.54 14.44 -17.05
N SER A 138 20.30 14.49 -15.96
CA SER A 138 21.47 13.64 -15.69
C SER A 138 21.10 12.50 -14.74
N ALA A 139 21.34 11.25 -15.13
CA ALA A 139 21.11 10.08 -14.26
C ALA A 139 22.44 9.56 -13.70
N LYS A 140 22.70 9.83 -12.42
CA LYS A 140 23.89 9.38 -11.67
C LYS A 140 23.58 8.10 -10.90
N VAL A 141 23.77 6.95 -11.56
CA VAL A 141 23.55 5.64 -10.95
C VAL A 141 24.79 5.17 -10.20
N THR A 142 24.79 5.26 -8.87
CA THR A 142 25.95 4.94 -8.02
C THR A 142 25.68 3.67 -7.18
N PRO A 143 25.97 2.47 -7.70
CA PRO A 143 25.60 1.21 -7.04
C PRO A 143 26.30 1.07 -5.68
N LYS A 144 25.50 0.78 -4.64
CA LYS A 144 26.00 0.55 -3.28
C LYS A 144 26.47 -0.89 -3.15
N SER A 145 27.78 -1.06 -2.94
CA SER A 145 28.43 -2.35 -2.62
C SER A 145 28.17 -2.79 -1.18
#